data_AF-A0A350LKF9-F1
#
_entry.id   AF-A0A350LKF9-F1
#
_cell.length_a   1.000
_cell.length_b   1.000
_cell.length_c   1.000
_cell.angle_alpha   90.00
_cell.angle_beta   90.00
_cell.angle_gamma   90.00
#
_symmetry.space_group_name_H-M   'P 1'
#
loop_
_entity.id
_entity.type
_entity.pdbx_description
1 polymer ?
#
loop_
_entity_poly.entity_id
_entity_poly.type
_entity_poly.pdbx_seq_one_letter_code
_entity_poly.pdbx_strand_id
1 'polypeptide(L)'
;MSETQELLQFPCDFPIKIMGENSDAFEKAALDIISEKAPETDIKNVSVRLSSKGNYRAISVVIKAQSREALDALYLALTSHPLVRVVL
;
A
#
# COMPACT_ATOMS: atom_id res chain seq x y z
N MET A 1 0.91 1.07 30.89
CA MET A 1 1.96 0.58 30.00
C MET A 1 1.97 1.47 28.78
N SER A 2 3.03 2.28 28.66
CA SER A 2 3.59 2.90 27.46
C SER A 2 2.73 3.84 26.61
N GLU A 3 2.77 5.11 26.99
CA GLU A 3 2.41 6.32 26.21
C GLU A 3 3.30 6.51 24.96
N THR A 4 2.98 5.84 23.85
CA THR A 4 3.48 6.24 22.51
C THR A 4 2.36 6.14 21.48
N GLN A 5 1.20 6.70 21.81
CA GLN A 5 0.02 6.64 20.94
C GLN A 5 -0.21 7.91 20.10
N GLU A 6 0.49 9.03 20.33
CA GLU A 6 -0.02 10.33 19.86
C GLU A 6 1.03 11.33 19.31
N LEU A 7 1.90 10.92 18.38
CA LEU A 7 2.72 11.89 17.62
C LEU A 7 2.75 11.66 16.09
N LEU A 8 1.91 10.77 15.54
CA LEU A 8 1.64 10.84 14.10
C LEU A 8 0.58 11.92 13.87
N GLN A 9 1.01 13.07 13.35
CA GLN A 9 0.10 14.11 12.88
C GLN A 9 -0.51 13.65 11.56
N PHE A 10 -1.76 13.19 11.63
CA PHE A 10 -2.55 12.90 10.45
C PHE A 10 -3.31 14.16 10.00
N PRO A 11 -3.53 14.37 8.69
CA PRO A 11 -3.14 13.47 7.61
C PRO A 11 -1.65 13.54 7.27
N CYS A 12 -1.05 12.39 6.95
CA CYS A 12 0.36 12.31 6.56
C CYS A 12 0.52 11.43 5.32
N ASP A 13 1.40 11.84 4.42
CA ASP A 13 1.72 11.13 3.18
C ASP A 13 2.73 10.01 3.47
N PHE A 14 2.27 8.77 3.34
CA PHE A 14 3.09 7.57 3.55
C PHE A 14 3.36 6.87 2.23
N PRO A 15 4.63 6.84 1.77
CA PRO A 15 5.01 6.02 0.63
C PRO A 15 4.97 4.55 1.03
N ILE A 16 4.09 3.78 0.41
CA ILE A 16 4.03 2.33 0.53
C ILE A 16 4.53 1.70 -0.76
N LYS A 17 5.41 0.73 -0.62
CA LYS A 17 5.90 -0.09 -1.74
C LYS A 17 5.45 -1.53 -1.57
N ILE A 18 4.61 -1.98 -2.48
CA ILE A 18 4.04 -3.31 -2.52
C ILE A 18 4.77 -4.09 -3.62
N MET A 19 5.36 -5.22 -3.29
CA MET A 19 5.92 -6.14 -4.26
C MET A 19 5.09 -7.42 -4.31
N GLY A 20 4.74 -7.84 -5.51
CA GLY A 20 3.95 -9.04 -5.75
C GLY A 20 4.37 -9.75 -7.03
N GLU A 21 3.69 -10.85 -7.31
CA GLU A 21 3.88 -11.60 -8.55
C GLU A 21 3.54 -10.73 -9.77
N ASN A 22 4.25 -10.93 -10.89
CA ASN A 22 3.96 -10.23 -12.14
C ASN A 22 2.65 -10.75 -12.76
N SER A 23 1.52 -10.27 -12.25
CA SER A 23 0.18 -10.60 -12.74
C SER A 23 -0.70 -9.36 -12.77
N ASP A 24 -1.49 -9.17 -13.82
CA ASP A 24 -2.52 -8.12 -13.89
C ASP A 24 -3.51 -8.21 -12.72
N ALA A 25 -3.75 -9.41 -12.19
CA ALA A 25 -4.58 -9.61 -11.02
C ALA A 25 -3.98 -8.95 -9.77
N PHE A 26 -2.65 -8.95 -9.62
CA PHE A 26 -1.97 -8.29 -8.50
C PHE A 26 -2.12 -6.78 -8.59
N GLU A 27 -1.90 -6.20 -9.77
CA GLU A 27 -2.05 -4.76 -9.98
C GLU A 27 -3.49 -4.30 -9.69
N LYS A 28 -4.49 -5.02 -10.24
CA LYS A 28 -5.89 -4.75 -9.94
C LYS A 28 -6.21 -4.88 -8.46
N ALA A 29 -5.81 -5.97 -7.81
CA ALA A 29 -6.11 -6.19 -6.40
C ALA A 29 -5.48 -5.11 -5.50
N ALA A 30 -4.23 -4.73 -5.75
CA ALA A 30 -3.57 -3.68 -4.99
C ALA A 30 -4.26 -2.33 -5.18
N LEU A 31 -4.58 -1.94 -6.42
CA LEU A 31 -5.29 -0.70 -6.72
C LEU A 31 -6.69 -0.67 -6.08
N ASP A 32 -7.42 -1.78 -6.12
CA ASP A 32 -8.75 -1.92 -5.52
C ASP A 32 -8.70 -1.72 -4.00
N ILE A 33 -7.77 -2.41 -3.32
CA ILE A 33 -7.54 -2.27 -1.88
C ILE A 33 -7.15 -0.83 -1.50
N ILE A 34 -6.24 -0.21 -2.26
CA ILE A 34 -5.82 1.18 -2.04
C ILE A 34 -7.01 2.13 -2.22
N SER A 35 -7.81 1.96 -3.26
CA SER A 35 -8.95 2.84 -3.53
C SER A 35 -10.07 2.66 -2.50
N GLU A 36 -10.25 1.45 -1.95
CA GLU A 36 -11.22 1.17 -0.89
C GLU A 36 -10.77 1.76 0.46
N LYS A 37 -9.52 1.52 0.85
CA LYS A 37 -9.00 1.90 2.18
C LYS A 37 -8.50 3.33 2.27
N ALA A 38 -8.00 3.86 1.16
CA ALA A 38 -7.40 5.19 1.08
C ALA A 38 -7.94 5.97 -0.13
N PRO A 39 -9.25 6.26 -0.18
CA PRO A 39 -9.90 6.96 -1.30
C PRO A 39 -9.37 8.39 -1.53
N GLU A 40 -8.76 8.99 -0.51
CA GLU A 40 -8.07 10.29 -0.64
C GLU A 40 -6.69 10.18 -1.30
N THR A 41 -6.19 8.96 -1.50
CA THR A 41 -4.93 8.74 -2.21
C THR A 41 -5.13 9.03 -3.67
N ASP A 42 -4.29 9.92 -4.20
CA ASP A 42 -4.30 10.18 -5.62
C ASP A 42 -3.65 9.00 -6.36
N ILE A 43 -4.46 8.25 -7.12
CA ILE A 43 -4.01 7.08 -7.90
C ILE A 43 -2.95 7.48 -8.93
N LYS A 44 -2.82 8.77 -9.31
CA LYS A 44 -1.74 9.24 -10.19
C LYS A 44 -0.37 9.17 -9.53
N ASN A 45 -0.30 9.11 -8.20
CA ASN A 45 0.95 8.87 -7.47
C ASN A 45 1.30 7.38 -7.36
N VAL A 46 0.52 6.49 -7.99
CA VAL A 46 0.86 5.07 -8.11
C VAL A 46 1.84 4.88 -9.27
N SER A 47 3.01 4.37 -8.97
CA SER A 47 4.04 3.99 -9.93
C SER A 47 4.24 2.48 -9.90
N VAL A 48 3.89 1.82 -11.01
CA VAL A 48 4.12 0.38 -11.18
C VAL A 48 5.42 0.17 -11.96
N ARG A 49 6.33 -0.63 -11.39
CA ARG A 49 7.57 -1.04 -12.04
C ARG A 49 7.67 -2.55 -12.10
N LEU A 50 7.98 -3.06 -13.29
CA LEU A 50 8.39 -4.44 -13.48
C LEU A 50 9.78 -4.65 -12.91
N SER A 51 9.99 -5.78 -12.22
CA SER A 51 11.31 -6.22 -11.82
C SER A 51 12.15 -6.56 -13.05
N SER A 52 13.47 -6.35 -12.97
CA SER A 52 14.40 -6.60 -14.09
C SER A 52 14.33 -8.03 -14.65
N LYS A 53 13.89 -9.01 -13.84
CA LYS A 53 13.69 -10.40 -14.26
C LYS A 53 12.28 -10.71 -14.78
N GLY A 54 11.34 -9.76 -14.75
CA GLY A 54 9.96 -9.96 -15.19
C GLY A 54 9.12 -10.95 -14.36
N ASN A 55 9.62 -11.43 -13.22
CA ASN A 55 8.89 -12.37 -12.36
C ASN A 55 8.00 -11.64 -11.34
N TYR A 56 8.34 -10.40 -11.00
CA TYR A 56 7.67 -9.62 -9.96
C TYR A 56 7.37 -8.20 -10.45
N ARG A 57 6.35 -7.57 -9.88
CA ARG A 57 6.09 -6.13 -10.02
C ARG A 57 6.14 -5.46 -8.65
N ALA A 58 6.68 -4.24 -8.64
CA ALA A 58 6.66 -3.36 -7.49
C ALA A 58 5.74 -2.17 -7.78
N ILE A 59 4.75 -1.98 -6.94
CA ILE A 59 3.82 -0.85 -6.96
C ILE A 59 4.28 0.09 -5.84
N SER A 60 4.63 1.32 -6.18
CA SER A 60 4.96 2.37 -5.22
C SER A 60 3.84 3.39 -5.24
N VAL A 61 3.18 3.60 -4.12
CA VAL A 61 2.07 4.54 -3.98
C VAL A 61 2.30 5.40 -2.75
N VAL A 62 1.99 6.69 -2.84
CA VAL A 62 1.99 7.57 -1.67
C VAL A 62 0.57 7.71 -1.20
N ILE A 63 0.20 7.02 -0.12
CA ILE A 63 -1.14 7.09 0.45
C ILE A 63 -1.24 8.19 1.51
N LYS A 64 -2.39 8.84 1.58
CA LYS A 64 -2.65 9.84 2.62
C LYS A 64 -3.30 9.16 3.82
N ALA A 65 -2.49 8.78 4.80
CA ALA A 65 -3.00 8.15 6.01
C ALA A 65 -3.79 9.19 6.82
N GLN A 66 -5.08 8.94 7.01
CA GLN A 66 -5.97 9.75 7.86
C GLN A 66 -5.84 9.37 9.34
N SER A 67 -5.45 8.14 9.62
CA SER A 67 -5.30 7.59 10.96
C SER A 67 -4.40 6.36 10.93
N ARG A 68 -3.83 6.01 12.08
CA ARG A 68 -2.97 4.82 12.21
C ARG A 68 -3.75 3.53 11.90
N GLU A 69 -5.00 3.46 12.32
CA GLU A 69 -5.88 2.31 12.06
C GLU A 69 -6.16 2.14 10.56
N ALA A 70 -6.34 3.24 9.82
CA ALA A 70 -6.55 3.17 8.37
C ALA A 70 -5.29 2.65 7.64
N LEU A 71 -4.11 3.10 8.06
CA LEU A 71 -2.84 2.61 7.53
C LEU A 71 -2.63 1.13 7.87
N ASP A 72 -2.90 0.72 9.11
CA ASP A 72 -2.76 -0.66 9.57
C ASP A 72 -3.72 -1.60 8.82
N ALA A 73 -4.98 -1.20 8.68
CA ALA A 73 -5.98 -1.94 7.90
C ALA A 73 -5.58 -2.10 6.43
N LEU A 74 -4.99 -1.07 5.81
CA LEU A 74 -4.45 -1.14 4.46
C LEU A 74 -3.28 -2.13 4.39
N TYR A 75 -2.31 -2.01 5.30
CA TYR A 75 -1.16 -2.90 5.38
C TYR A 75 -1.58 -4.36 5.56
N LEU A 76 -2.56 -4.62 6.44
CA LEU A 76 -3.08 -5.95 6.73
C LEU A 76 -3.85 -6.53 5.55
N ALA A 77 -4.67 -5.72 4.87
CA ALA A 77 -5.38 -6.14 3.66
C ALA A 77 -4.40 -6.51 2.52
N LEU A 78 -3.36 -5.70 2.33
CA LEU A 78 -2.30 -5.97 1.35
C LEU A 78 -1.52 -7.24 1.71
N THR A 79 -0.98 -7.34 2.94
CA THR A 79 -0.20 -8.51 3.36
C THR A 79 -1.01 -9.81 3.45
N SER A 80 -2.32 -9.72 3.70
CA SER A 80 -3.21 -10.90 3.67
C SER A 80 -3.53 -11.37 2.25
N HIS A 81 -3.24 -10.56 1.22
CA HIS A 81 -3.56 -10.90 -0.15
C HIS A 81 -2.53 -11.91 -0.71
N PRO A 82 -2.94 -13.06 -1.27
CA PRO A 82 -2.02 -14.13 -1.70
C PRO A 82 -1.06 -13.72 -2.83
N LEU A 83 -1.42 -12.68 -3.59
CA LEU A 83 -0.59 -12.13 -4.66
C LEU A 83 0.48 -11.14 -4.17
N VAL A 84 0.34 -10.63 -2.95
CA VAL A 84 1.31 -9.73 -2.33
C VAL A 84 2.38 -10.58 -1.65
N ARG A 85 3.64 -10.26 -1.93
CA ARG A 85 4.79 -10.96 -1.34
C ARG A 85 5.43 -10.14 -0.24
N VAL A 86 5.57 -8.84 -0.45
CA VAL A 86 6.26 -7.92 0.45
C VAL A 86 5.58 -6.56 0.41
N VAL A 87 5.43 -5.93 1.58
CA VAL A 87 5.00 -4.53 1.71
C VAL A 87 6.07 -3.80 2.54
N LEU A 88 6.50 -2.63 2.07
CA LEU A 88 7.57 -1.79 2.62
C LEU A 88 7.10 -0.34 2.79
#